data_AF-A0A101VYS8-F1
#
_entry.id   AF-A0A101VYS8-F1
#
_cell.length_a   1.000
_cell.length_b   1.000
_cell.length_c   1.000
_cell.angle_alpha   90.00
_cell.angle_beta   90.00
_cell.angle_gamma   90.00
#
_symmetry.space_group_name_H-M   'P 1'
#
loop_
_entity.id
_entity.type
_entity.pdbx_description
1 polymer ?
#
loop_
_entity_poly.entity_id
_entity_poly.type
_entity_poly.pdbx_seq_one_letter_code
_entity_poly.pdbx_strand_id
1 'polypeptide(L)'
;MYYSKEELEQIRKKSEEYLQKEEENSKGKKYTSAAELEVNCTHCGYDRFEQGKALLNTRGMSFFDLDWLNADATTLICIRCGYIQWFGKNVTEITE
;
A
#
# COMPACT_ATOMS: atom_id res chain seq x y z
N MET A 1 2.01 -37.46 6.56
CA MET A 1 1.96 -36.46 7.64
C MET A 1 0.49 -36.07 7.77
N TYR A 2 -0.17 -36.45 8.86
CA TYR A 2 -1.58 -36.12 9.10
C TYR A 2 -1.62 -35.10 10.23
N TYR A 3 -2.33 -33.99 10.01
CA TYR A 3 -2.53 -32.96 11.03
C TYR A 3 -3.55 -33.43 12.07
N SER A 4 -3.31 -33.09 13.33
CA SER A 4 -4.23 -33.27 14.44
C SER A 4 -5.46 -32.36 14.29
N LYS A 5 -6.54 -32.66 15.02
CA LYS A 5 -7.74 -31.81 15.03
C LYS A 5 -7.42 -30.39 15.50
N GLU A 6 -6.53 -30.25 16.47
CA GLU A 6 -6.10 -28.95 17.00
C GLU A 6 -5.34 -28.15 15.94
N GLU A 7 -4.43 -28.80 15.20
CA GLU A 7 -3.68 -28.16 14.10
C GLU A 7 -4.62 -27.69 12.98
N LEU A 8 -5.61 -28.49 12.62
CA LEU A 8 -6.62 -28.11 11.62
C LEU A 8 -7.44 -26.89 12.05
N GLU A 9 -7.77 -26.78 13.34
CA GLU A 9 -8.53 -25.64 13.87
C GLU A 9 -7.69 -24.35 13.90
N GLN A 10 -6.39 -24.45 14.23
CA GLN A 10 -5.47 -23.31 14.14
C GLN A 10 -5.31 -22.83 12.70
N ILE A 11 -5.16 -23.76 11.74
CA ILE A 11 -5.09 -23.42 10.32
C ILE A 11 -6.35 -22.67 9.88
N ARG A 12 -7.55 -23.15 10.27
CA ARG A 12 -8.82 -22.50 9.93
C ARG A 12 -8.89 -21.07 10.45
N LYS A 13 -8.62 -20.85 11.74
CA LYS A 13 -8.63 -19.50 12.35
C LYS A 13 -7.66 -18.57 11.66
N LYS A 14 -6.44 -19.04 11.40
CA LYS A 14 -5.42 -18.25 10.71
C LYS A 14 -5.87 -17.87 9.29
N SER A 15 -6.48 -18.81 8.56
CA SER A 15 -7.06 -18.52 7.24
C SER A 15 -8.20 -17.50 7.31
N GLU A 16 -9.09 -17.59 8.30
CA GLU A 16 -10.16 -16.61 8.52
C GLU A 16 -9.58 -15.20 8.77
N GLU A 17 -8.55 -15.09 9.62
CA GLU A 17 -7.84 -13.83 9.89
C GLU A 17 -7.14 -13.27 8.64
N TYR A 18 -6.50 -14.13 7.83
CA TYR A 18 -5.87 -13.71 6.58
C TYR A 18 -6.90 -13.17 5.58
N LEU A 19 -8.03 -13.87 5.41
CA LEU A 19 -9.09 -13.44 4.51
C LEU A 19 -9.69 -12.10 4.94
N GLN A 20 -9.94 -11.91 6.24
CA GLN A 20 -10.42 -10.64 6.78
C GLN A 20 -9.44 -9.50 6.49
N LYS A 21 -8.15 -9.74 6.69
CA LYS A 21 -7.10 -8.74 6.44
C LYS A 21 -6.96 -8.41 4.94
N GLU A 22 -7.13 -9.41 4.08
CA GLU A 22 -7.09 -9.23 2.63
C GLU A 22 -8.32 -8.45 2.13
N GLU A 23 -9.52 -8.77 2.64
CA GLU A 23 -10.74 -8.00 2.35
C GLU A 23 -10.59 -6.54 2.79
N GLU A 24 -10.02 -6.30 3.98
CA GLU A 24 -9.82 -4.94 4.48
C GLU A 24 -8.79 -4.16 3.65
N ASN A 25 -7.67 -4.79 3.27
CA ASN A 25 -6.72 -4.19 2.34
C ASN A 25 -7.34 -3.91 0.96
N SER A 26 -8.23 -4.77 0.47
CA SER A 26 -8.87 -4.63 -0.85
C SER A 26 -9.81 -3.42 -0.94
N LYS A 27 -10.36 -2.97 0.20
CA LYS A 27 -11.25 -1.80 0.24
C LYS A 27 -10.54 -0.50 -0.07
N GLY A 28 -9.21 -0.45 0.09
CA GLY A 28 -8.40 0.74 -0.12
C GLY A 28 -8.72 1.87 0.87
N LYS A 29 -7.78 2.80 0.97
CA LYS A 29 -7.80 3.89 1.95
C LYS A 29 -7.89 5.25 1.25
N LYS A 30 -8.42 6.24 1.96
CA LYS A 30 -8.46 7.63 1.49
C LYS A 30 -7.24 8.38 2.01
N TYR A 31 -6.80 9.37 1.24
CA TYR A 31 -5.59 10.13 1.56
C TYR A 31 -5.78 11.62 1.33
N THR A 32 -5.09 12.44 2.11
CA THR A 32 -4.86 13.86 1.84
C THR A 32 -3.41 14.09 1.42
N SER A 33 -3.23 15.04 0.51
CA SER A 33 -1.90 15.53 0.13
C SER A 33 -1.31 16.40 1.24
N ALA A 34 0.00 16.71 1.13
CA ALA A 34 0.67 17.67 2.02
C ALA A 34 0.07 19.09 2.00
N ALA A 35 -0.80 19.41 1.03
CA ALA A 35 -1.55 20.67 0.98
C ALA A 35 -2.97 20.55 1.58
N GLU A 36 -3.25 19.46 2.31
CA GLU A 36 -4.54 19.15 2.94
C GLU A 36 -5.71 18.97 1.95
N LEU A 37 -5.40 18.73 0.68
CA LEU A 37 -6.38 18.40 -0.35
C LEU A 37 -6.61 16.89 -0.40
N GLU A 38 -7.87 16.46 -0.45
CA GLU A 38 -8.22 15.07 -0.70
C GLU A 38 -7.67 14.59 -2.06
N VAL A 39 -7.08 13.41 -2.05
CA VAL A 39 -6.53 12.80 -3.26
C VAL A 39 -7.66 12.05 -3.98
N ASN A 40 -7.91 12.45 -5.23
CA ASN A 40 -8.74 11.70 -6.16
C ASN A 40 -7.90 11.20 -7.34
N CYS A 41 -8.30 10.09 -7.94
CA CYS A 41 -7.57 9.49 -9.05
C CYS A 41 -7.73 10.40 -10.27
N THR A 42 -6.64 10.96 -10.79
CA THR A 42 -6.67 11.83 -11.97
C THR A 42 -7.17 11.13 -13.24
N HIS A 43 -7.16 9.80 -13.27
CA HIS A 43 -7.65 9.01 -14.40
C HIS A 43 -9.16 8.71 -14.34
N CYS A 44 -9.69 8.26 -13.19
CA CYS A 44 -11.08 7.79 -13.07
C CYS A 44 -11.92 8.49 -12.00
N GLY A 45 -11.35 9.44 -11.25
CA GLY A 45 -12.02 10.21 -10.21
C GLY A 45 -12.32 9.46 -8.90
N TYR A 46 -11.86 8.22 -8.73
CA TYR A 46 -12.07 7.47 -7.49
C TYR A 46 -11.14 7.91 -6.36
N ASP A 47 -11.56 7.70 -5.11
CA ASP A 47 -10.96 8.27 -3.90
C ASP A 47 -10.23 7.24 -3.00
N ARG A 48 -10.25 5.95 -3.36
CA ARG A 48 -9.58 4.89 -2.58
C ARG A 48 -8.36 4.32 -3.27
N PHE A 49 -7.29 4.15 -2.49
CA PHE A 49 -5.97 3.77 -2.97
C PHE A 49 -5.31 2.71 -2.07
N GLU A 50 -4.41 1.95 -2.67
CA GLU A 50 -3.37 1.20 -1.99
C GLU A 50 -2.09 2.05 -1.96
N GLN A 51 -1.49 2.22 -0.78
CA GLN A 51 -0.26 3.00 -0.61
C GLN A 51 0.97 2.12 -0.76
N GLY A 52 1.89 2.54 -1.63
CA GLY A 52 3.20 1.93 -1.81
C GLY A 52 4.33 2.93 -1.59
N LYS A 53 5.56 2.42 -1.71
CA LYS A 53 6.79 3.22 -1.74
C LYS A 53 7.58 2.88 -2.99
N ALA A 54 8.05 3.90 -3.71
CA ALA A 54 8.93 3.74 -4.85
C ALA A 54 10.28 4.40 -4.58
N LEU A 55 11.36 3.69 -4.92
CA LEU A 55 12.73 4.22 -4.87
C LEU A 55 12.95 5.10 -6.12
N LEU A 56 13.41 6.34 -5.93
CA LEU A 56 13.64 7.30 -7.02
C LEU A 56 15.02 7.17 -7.68
N ASN A 57 15.77 6.10 -7.41
CA ASN A 57 17.17 6.01 -7.81
C ASN A 57 17.39 5.41 -9.19
N THR A 58 18.42 5.90 -9.89
CA THR A 58 19.05 5.23 -11.02
C THR A 58 19.82 4.00 -10.53
N ARG A 59 19.70 2.87 -11.24
CA ARG A 59 20.31 1.55 -10.92
C ARG A 59 21.82 1.56 -10.62
N GLY A 60 22.54 2.65 -10.89
CA GLY A 60 23.99 2.80 -10.64
C GLY A 60 24.38 3.36 -9.27
N MET A 61 23.44 3.85 -8.45
CA MET A 61 23.73 4.35 -7.09
C MET A 61 23.78 3.26 -6.03
N SER A 62 23.28 2.04 -6.29
CA SER A 62 23.41 0.90 -5.36
C SER A 62 24.83 0.32 -5.28
N PHE A 63 25.80 0.85 -6.04
CA PHE A 63 27.19 0.38 -6.04
C PHE A 63 28.11 1.17 -5.08
N PHE A 64 27.65 2.32 -4.59
CA PHE A 64 28.31 3.11 -3.55
C PHE A 64 27.30 3.24 -2.43
N ASP A 65 27.60 2.76 -1.21
CA ASP A 65 26.76 2.72 0.01
C ASP A 65 26.10 4.08 0.40
N LEU A 66 25.24 4.61 -0.46
CA LEU A 66 24.49 5.85 -0.34
C LEU A 66 23.00 5.56 -0.23
N ASP A 67 22.64 4.38 0.28
CA ASP A 67 21.25 3.98 0.50
C ASP A 67 20.51 4.89 1.52
N TRP A 68 21.25 5.69 2.28
CA TRP A 68 20.73 6.70 3.20
C TRP A 68 20.35 8.02 2.50
N LEU A 69 20.70 8.20 1.22
CA LEU A 69 20.34 9.37 0.40
C LEU A 69 19.09 9.13 -0.46
N ASN A 70 18.39 8.02 -0.21
CA ASN A 70 17.26 7.58 -1.01
C ASN A 70 16.01 8.37 -0.62
N ALA A 71 15.66 9.38 -1.42
CA ALA A 71 14.33 9.98 -1.35
C ALA A 71 13.30 8.91 -1.76
N ASP A 72 12.45 8.48 -0.82
CA ASP A 72 11.32 7.61 -1.12
C ASP A 72 10.14 8.45 -1.62
N ALA A 73 9.62 8.12 -2.80
CA ALA A 73 8.35 8.64 -3.26
C ALA A 73 7.22 7.79 -2.68
N THR A 74 6.19 8.44 -2.16
CA THR A 74 4.95 7.73 -1.84
C THR A 74 4.15 7.51 -3.12
N THR A 75 3.66 6.29 -3.34
CA THR A 75 2.77 5.98 -4.46
C THR A 75 1.39 5.65 -3.95
N LEU A 76 0.36 6.12 -4.66
CA LEU A 76 -1.03 5.76 -4.43
C LEU A 76 -1.57 5.07 -5.68
N ILE A 77 -1.88 3.77 -5.57
CA ILE A 77 -2.43 2.95 -6.64
C ILE A 77 -3.94 2.93 -6.49
N CYS A 78 -4.68 3.42 -7.48
CA CYS A 78 -6.13 3.42 -7.44
C CYS A 78 -6.68 1.99 -7.51
N ILE A 79 -7.38 1.54 -6.47
CA ILE A 79 -7.90 0.16 -6.42
C ILE A 79 -8.99 -0.12 -7.47
N ARG A 80 -9.57 0.93 -8.07
CA ARG A 80 -10.60 0.81 -9.11
C ARG A 80 -10.01 0.60 -10.50
N CYS A 81 -8.96 1.34 -10.86
CA CYS A 81 -8.45 1.36 -12.24
C CYS A 81 -6.95 1.06 -12.37
N GLY A 82 -6.22 0.89 -11.27
CA GLY A 82 -4.79 0.60 -11.26
C GLY A 82 -3.87 1.79 -11.57
N TYR A 83 -4.41 3.00 -11.80
CA TYR A 83 -3.57 4.17 -12.06
C TYR A 83 -2.73 4.53 -10.83
N ILE A 84 -1.43 4.76 -11.05
CA ILE A 84 -0.45 5.05 -9.99
C ILE A 84 -0.14 6.54 -9.98
N GLN A 85 -0.42 7.19 -8.85
CA GLN A 85 -0.07 8.59 -8.59
C GLN A 85 1.18 8.65 -7.71
N TRP A 86 2.17 9.45 -8.10
CA TRP A 86 3.45 9.59 -7.40
C TRP A 86 3.48 10.91 -6.63
N PHE A 87 3.84 10.84 -5.36
CA PHE A 87 3.94 11.98 -4.47
C PHE A 87 5.37 12.12 -3.95
N GLY A 88 6.00 13.26 -4.25
CA GLY A 88 7.32 13.63 -3.70
C GLY A 88 7.25 14.23 -2.29
N LYS A 89 6.05 14.34 -1.71
CA LYS A 89 5.79 14.71 -0.32
C LYS A 89 4.93 13.63 0.32
N ASN A 90 4.92 13.57 1.63
CA ASN A 90 4.06 12.65 2.37
C ASN A 90 2.58 12.92 2.06
N VAL A 91 1.80 11.85 2.07
CA VAL A 91 0.33 11.85 2.08
C VAL A 91 -0.14 11.27 3.41
N THR A 92 -1.27 11.76 3.90
CA THR A 92 -1.83 11.35 5.19
C THR A 92 -3.08 10.51 4.95
N GLU A 93 -3.17 9.35 5.58
CA GLU A 93 -4.38 8.52 5.55
C GLU A 93 -5.52 9.22 6.32
N ILE A 94 -6.71 9.24 5.73
CA ILE A 94 -7.92 9.71 6.41
C ILE A 94 -8.53 8.50 7.13
N THR A 95 -8.49 8.50 8.45
CA THR A 95 -9.23 7.53 9.27
C THR A 95 -10.71 7.95 9.30
N GLU A 96 -11.57 7.18 8.64
CA GLU A 96 -13.04 7.30 8.70
C GLU A 96 -13.59 6.81 10.05
#